data_AF-A0A267EAS2-F1
#
_entry.id   AF-A0A267EAS2-F1
#
_cell.length_a   1.000
_cell.length_b   1.000
_cell.length_c   1.000
_cell.angle_alpha   90.00
_cell.angle_beta   90.00
_cell.angle_gamma   90.00
#
_symmetry.space_group_name_H-M   'P 1'
#
loop_
_entity.id
_entity.type
_entity.pdbx_description
1 polymer ?
#
loop_
_entity_poly.entity_id
_entity_poly.type
_entity_poly.pdbx_seq_one_letter_code
_entity_poly.pdbx_strand_id
1 'polypeptide(L)'
;YSVVHQCVSELQSESRDRDTLMRQLSLLHELQWCKCAALCMTAMAHLKFGESEEADRLAMELQRHQVESGLKPNDIRKESYITKLPEDSDWAWRFCLPCDSPPRFPFLPEFTQTLFTARLSQPLSSHLYVNFRCLSWSLQAELLRNRAPAIAFDHWIEQLLGDPDLEELLTLAHYSDCREHVELSLQQMEMIEKERRVAMETQDEEKIGWVRQKLERLDAAAGVLKVESQSGGRKMKAESD
;
A
#
# COMPACT_ATOMS: atom_id res chain seq x y z
N TYR A 1 10.14 -16.92 -0.29
CA TYR A 1 9.97 -16.55 -1.72
C TYR A 1 9.04 -17.51 -2.45
N SER A 2 9.40 -18.79 -2.67
CA SER A 2 8.57 -19.73 -3.44
C SER A 2 7.15 -19.92 -2.88
N VAL A 3 7.00 -19.97 -1.56
CA VAL A 3 5.68 -20.07 -0.91
C VAL A 3 4.83 -18.81 -1.16
N VAL A 4 5.42 -17.61 -1.10
CA VAL A 4 4.74 -16.35 -1.41
C VAL A 4 4.30 -16.34 -2.87
N HIS A 5 5.18 -16.73 -3.79
CA HIS A 5 4.84 -16.85 -5.21
C HIS A 5 3.65 -17.80 -5.43
N GLN A 6 3.68 -18.97 -4.81
CA GLN A 6 2.60 -19.95 -4.92
C GLN A 6 1.28 -19.41 -4.37
N CYS A 7 1.28 -18.77 -3.19
CA CYS A 7 0.08 -18.15 -2.61
C CYS A 7 -0.51 -17.08 -3.55
N VAL A 8 0.35 -16.24 -4.14
CA VAL A 8 -0.08 -15.23 -5.13
C VAL A 8 -0.68 -15.86 -6.38
N SER A 9 -0.11 -16.96 -6.88
CA SER A 9 -0.69 -17.72 -8.01
C SER A 9 -2.04 -18.35 -7.65
N GLU A 10 -2.18 -18.94 -6.46
CA GLU A 10 -3.43 -19.57 -6.02
C GLU A 10 -4.54 -18.55 -5.76
N LEU A 11 -4.21 -17.38 -5.24
CA LEU A 11 -5.14 -16.26 -5.09
C LEU A 11 -5.72 -15.81 -6.44
N GLN A 12 -4.97 -15.93 -7.54
CA GLN A 12 -5.46 -15.62 -8.90
C GLN A 12 -6.27 -16.76 -9.52
N SER A 13 -6.00 -18.01 -9.13
CA SER A 13 -6.63 -19.18 -9.75
C SER A 13 -8.15 -19.17 -9.58
N GLU A 14 -8.89 -19.79 -10.50
CA GLU A 14 -10.34 -20.01 -10.34
C GLU A 14 -10.67 -21.12 -9.32
N SER A 15 -9.64 -21.69 -8.69
CA SER A 15 -9.81 -22.76 -7.70
C SER A 15 -10.70 -22.29 -6.55
N ARG A 16 -11.61 -23.18 -6.16
CA ARG A 16 -12.45 -23.03 -4.95
C ARG A 16 -11.89 -23.81 -3.77
N ASP A 17 -10.69 -24.39 -3.90
CA ASP A 17 -10.03 -25.14 -2.84
C ASP A 17 -9.40 -24.19 -1.81
N ARG A 18 -10.24 -23.73 -0.89
CA ARG A 18 -9.86 -22.88 0.24
C ARG A 18 -8.87 -23.55 1.16
N ASP A 19 -9.04 -24.84 1.44
CA ASP A 19 -8.26 -25.54 2.46
C ASP A 19 -6.79 -25.68 2.05
N THR A 20 -6.53 -25.89 0.76
CA THR A 20 -5.16 -25.91 0.22
C THR A 20 -4.48 -24.55 0.35
N LEU A 21 -5.15 -23.46 -0.04
CA LEU A 21 -4.60 -22.10 0.06
C LEU A 21 -4.36 -21.70 1.53
N MET A 22 -5.33 -21.93 2.40
CA MET A 22 -5.20 -21.61 3.82
C MET A 22 -4.07 -22.41 4.49
N ARG A 23 -3.87 -23.68 4.10
CA ARG A 23 -2.74 -24.48 4.59
C ARG A 23 -1.40 -23.87 4.19
N GLN A 24 -1.27 -23.34 2.98
CA GLN A 24 -0.03 -22.67 2.54
C GLN A 24 0.20 -21.35 3.25
N LEU A 25 -0.87 -20.58 3.47
CA LEU A 25 -0.79 -19.33 4.23
C LEU A 25 -0.40 -19.57 5.68
N SER A 26 -0.86 -20.65 6.31
CA SER A 26 -0.42 -21.04 7.66
C SER A 26 1.09 -21.28 7.73
N LEU A 27 1.71 -21.83 6.67
CA LEU A 27 3.17 -21.99 6.61
C LEU A 27 3.90 -20.64 6.61
N LEU A 28 3.30 -19.60 6.01
CA LEU A 28 3.86 -18.25 6.04
C LEU A 28 3.70 -17.59 7.40
N HIS A 29 2.62 -17.87 8.13
CA HIS A 29 2.42 -17.38 9.50
C HIS A 29 3.46 -17.90 10.49
N GLU A 30 4.02 -19.09 10.23
CA GLU A 30 5.12 -19.64 11.03
C GLU A 30 6.44 -18.86 10.83
N LEU A 31 6.55 -18.08 9.75
CA LEU A 31 7.74 -17.31 9.42
C LEU A 31 7.64 -15.90 10.02
N GLN A 32 8.47 -15.62 11.03
CA GLN A 32 8.49 -14.32 11.72
C GLN A 32 8.87 -13.13 10.83
N TRP A 33 9.49 -13.39 9.68
CA TRP A 33 10.09 -12.37 8.84
C TRP A 33 9.24 -11.87 7.67
N CYS A 34 8.05 -12.43 7.46
CA CYS A 34 7.11 -11.99 6.41
C CYS A 34 5.66 -11.90 6.92
N LYS A 35 5.48 -11.50 8.18
CA LYS A 35 4.18 -11.50 8.85
C LYS A 35 3.16 -10.59 8.15
N CYS A 36 3.56 -9.39 7.72
CA CYS A 36 2.69 -8.47 6.98
C CYS A 36 2.21 -9.09 5.67
N ALA A 37 3.10 -9.79 4.94
CA ALA A 37 2.74 -10.49 3.73
C ALA A 37 1.75 -11.63 3.98
N ALA A 38 2.00 -12.44 5.02
CA ALA A 38 1.11 -13.53 5.42
C ALA A 38 -0.29 -13.01 5.79
N LEU A 39 -0.37 -11.96 6.62
CA LEU A 39 -1.63 -11.33 7.01
C LEU A 39 -2.39 -10.76 5.81
N CYS A 40 -1.72 -10.02 4.92
CA CYS A 40 -2.34 -9.47 3.71
C CYS A 40 -2.91 -10.57 2.80
N MET A 41 -2.11 -11.61 2.50
CA MET A 41 -2.58 -12.70 1.64
C MET A 41 -3.69 -13.54 2.30
N THR A 42 -3.67 -13.67 3.63
CA THR A 42 -4.76 -14.31 4.38
C THR A 42 -6.05 -13.48 4.28
N ALA A 43 -5.97 -12.16 4.45
CA ALA A 43 -7.12 -11.28 4.28
C ALA A 43 -7.66 -11.34 2.84
N MET A 44 -6.79 -11.34 1.84
CA MET A 44 -7.16 -11.53 0.43
C MET A 44 -7.86 -12.88 0.19
N ALA A 45 -7.37 -13.97 0.81
CA ALA A 45 -8.00 -15.28 0.70
C ALA A 45 -9.41 -15.27 1.28
N HIS A 46 -9.60 -14.68 2.46
CA HIS A 46 -10.93 -14.51 3.05
C HIS A 46 -11.86 -13.69 2.13
N LEU A 47 -11.37 -12.58 1.55
CA LEU A 47 -12.16 -11.80 0.57
C LEU A 47 -12.51 -12.62 -0.67
N LYS A 48 -11.57 -13.39 -1.22
CA LYS A 48 -11.80 -14.30 -2.35
C LYS A 48 -12.93 -15.29 -2.07
N PHE A 49 -13.04 -15.79 -0.83
CA PHE A 49 -14.07 -16.74 -0.42
C PHE A 49 -15.32 -16.11 0.21
N GLY A 50 -15.44 -14.77 0.20
CA GLY A 50 -16.60 -14.05 0.72
C GLY A 50 -16.68 -13.97 2.26
N GLU A 51 -15.57 -14.20 2.95
CA GLU A 51 -15.46 -14.21 4.41
C GLU A 51 -15.05 -12.82 4.93
N SER A 52 -15.88 -11.80 4.68
CA SER A 52 -15.55 -10.39 4.98
C SER A 52 -15.22 -10.14 6.45
N GLU A 53 -15.91 -10.78 7.39
CA GLU A 53 -15.64 -10.62 8.83
C GLU A 53 -14.23 -11.07 9.23
N GLU A 54 -13.71 -12.12 8.59
CA GLU A 54 -12.35 -12.61 8.83
C GLU A 54 -11.32 -11.62 8.26
N ALA A 55 -11.57 -11.12 7.05
CA ALA A 55 -10.73 -10.12 6.42
C ALA A 55 -10.66 -8.83 7.25
N ASP A 56 -11.78 -8.40 7.82
CA ASP A 56 -11.85 -7.24 8.71
C ASP A 56 -10.99 -7.43 9.97
N ARG A 57 -11.03 -8.62 10.59
CA ARG A 57 -10.22 -8.93 11.78
C ARG A 57 -8.73 -8.86 11.46
N LEU A 58 -8.32 -9.39 10.31
CA LEU A 58 -6.94 -9.32 9.85
C LEU A 58 -6.51 -7.88 9.52
N ALA A 59 -7.41 -7.06 8.96
CA ALA A 59 -7.14 -5.63 8.75
C ALA A 59 -6.92 -4.88 10.07
N MET A 60 -7.66 -5.21 11.13
CA MET A 60 -7.42 -4.64 12.46
C MET A 60 -6.09 -5.11 13.07
N GLU A 61 -5.68 -6.35 12.80
CA GLU A 61 -4.36 -6.85 13.20
C GLU A 61 -3.24 -6.10 12.46
N LEU A 62 -3.41 -5.89 11.15
CA LEU A 62 -2.48 -5.12 10.32
C LEU A 62 -2.28 -3.68 10.80
N GLN A 63 -3.30 -3.01 11.37
CA GLN A 63 -3.14 -1.69 11.98
C GLN A 63 -2.18 -1.67 13.17
N ARG A 64 -2.04 -2.80 13.89
CA ARG A 64 -1.16 -2.94 15.06
C ARG A 64 0.23 -3.42 14.70
N HIS A 65 0.44 -3.79 13.44
CA HIS A 65 1.66 -4.39 12.95
C HIS A 65 2.46 -3.39 12.12
N GLN A 66 3.76 -3.30 12.39
CA GLN A 66 4.69 -2.46 11.64
C GLN A 66 5.79 -3.34 11.06
N VAL A 67 6.09 -3.12 9.78
CA VAL A 67 7.22 -3.77 9.12
C VAL A 67 8.52 -3.09 9.50
N GLU A 68 9.62 -3.83 9.44
CA GLU A 68 10.95 -3.29 9.69
C GLU A 68 11.55 -2.69 8.40
N SER A 69 11.91 -1.40 8.47
CA SER A 69 12.51 -0.66 7.36
C SER A 69 13.97 -1.07 7.13
N GLY A 70 14.14 -2.25 6.54
CA GLY A 70 15.44 -2.81 6.17
C GLY A 70 16.29 -3.24 7.37
N LEU A 71 17.13 -4.25 7.15
CA LEU A 71 18.12 -4.67 8.13
C LEU A 71 19.33 -3.75 8.03
N LYS A 72 19.75 -3.11 9.12
CA LYS A 72 21.04 -2.41 9.09
C LYS A 72 22.14 -3.46 9.02
N PRO A 73 23.27 -3.20 8.34
CA PRO A 73 24.39 -4.14 8.30
C PRO A 73 24.85 -4.62 9.69
N ASN A 74 24.68 -3.79 10.71
CA ASN A 74 25.03 -4.10 12.11
C ASN A 74 24.04 -5.07 12.79
N ASP A 75 22.80 -5.16 12.31
CA ASP A 75 21.76 -6.05 12.85
C ASP A 75 21.93 -7.49 12.33
N ILE A 76 22.72 -7.67 11.26
CA ILE A 76 23.09 -8.96 10.69
C ILE A 76 24.19 -9.59 11.54
N ARG A 77 23.81 -10.28 12.62
CA ARG A 77 24.76 -11.01 13.48
C ARG A 77 25.25 -12.28 12.75
N LYS A 78 26.55 -12.33 12.46
CA LYS A 78 27.24 -13.54 12.00
C LYS A 78 27.59 -14.43 13.20
N GLU A 79 26.64 -15.23 13.66
CA GLU A 79 26.92 -16.32 14.60
C GLU A 79 26.93 -17.65 13.85
N SER A 80 28.12 -18.18 13.55
CA SER A 80 28.29 -19.41 12.76
C SER A 80 27.59 -19.33 11.39
N TYR A 81 27.51 -20.44 10.66
CA TYR A 81 26.98 -20.56 9.28
C TYR A 81 25.48 -20.19 9.14
N ILE A 82 24.87 -19.57 10.15
CA ILE A 82 23.47 -19.16 10.19
C ILE A 82 23.40 -17.69 10.62
N THR A 83 22.94 -16.82 9.74
CA THR A 83 22.58 -15.45 10.09
C THR A 83 21.37 -15.51 11.03
N LYS A 84 21.55 -15.18 12.31
CA LYS A 84 20.42 -15.00 13.23
C LYS A 84 19.91 -13.57 13.10
N LEU A 85 18.70 -13.45 12.59
CA LEU A 85 17.94 -12.21 12.57
C LEU A 85 17.23 -12.03 13.92
N PRO A 86 16.86 -10.79 14.32
CA PRO A 86 16.11 -10.60 15.54
C PRO A 86 14.79 -11.39 15.49
N GLU A 87 14.40 -11.95 16.64
CA GLU A 87 13.08 -12.56 16.81
C GLU A 87 12.02 -11.46 16.58
N ASP A 88 10.94 -11.78 15.86
CA ASP A 88 9.85 -10.88 15.45
C ASP A 88 10.17 -9.77 14.41
N SER A 89 11.31 -9.82 13.72
CA SER A 89 11.65 -8.86 12.67
C SER A 89 10.93 -9.12 11.35
N ASP A 90 9.87 -8.37 11.03
CA ASP A 90 9.14 -8.45 9.75
C ASP A 90 9.76 -7.54 8.66
N TRP A 91 10.90 -7.98 8.11
CA TRP A 91 11.66 -7.22 7.11
C TRP A 91 11.41 -7.66 5.65
N ALA A 92 10.76 -8.80 5.41
CA ALA A 92 10.50 -9.29 4.05
C ALA A 92 9.06 -8.98 3.61
N TRP A 93 8.85 -7.74 3.19
CA TRP A 93 7.55 -7.21 2.80
C TRP A 93 7.53 -6.61 1.39
N ARG A 94 8.67 -6.57 0.68
CA ARG A 94 8.77 -6.26 -0.75
C ARG A 94 9.25 -7.48 -1.53
N PHE A 95 8.56 -7.84 -2.60
CA PHE A 95 8.89 -9.00 -3.43
C PHE A 95 8.83 -8.65 -4.91
N CYS A 96 9.83 -9.09 -5.67
CA CYS A 96 9.76 -9.17 -7.13
C CYS A 96 9.60 -10.64 -7.50
N LEU A 97 8.45 -11.05 -8.04
CA LEU A 97 8.10 -12.44 -8.37
C LEU A 97 8.15 -12.68 -9.90
N PRO A 98 8.43 -13.89 -10.40
CA PRO A 98 8.34 -14.17 -11.84
C PRO A 98 6.92 -13.89 -12.34
N CYS A 99 6.79 -13.25 -13.50
CA CYS A 99 5.49 -12.83 -14.01
C CYS A 99 5.51 -12.62 -15.51
N ASP A 100 4.65 -13.36 -16.23
CA ASP A 100 4.52 -13.26 -17.68
C ASP A 100 3.34 -12.37 -18.11
N SER A 101 2.40 -12.11 -17.20
CA SER A 101 1.21 -11.29 -17.46
C SER A 101 0.67 -10.64 -16.19
N PRO A 102 0.01 -9.47 -16.27
CA PRO A 102 -0.45 -8.78 -15.08
C PRO A 102 -1.48 -9.61 -14.30
N PRO A 103 -1.31 -9.78 -12.97
CA PRO A 103 -2.21 -10.58 -12.17
C PRO A 103 -3.57 -9.89 -12.06
N ARG A 104 -4.63 -10.69 -11.82
CA ARG A 104 -5.98 -10.17 -11.61
C ARG A 104 -6.57 -10.71 -10.31
N PHE A 105 -7.11 -9.81 -9.50
CA PHE A 105 -7.75 -10.14 -8.23
C PHE A 105 -9.14 -9.50 -8.18
N PRO A 106 -10.12 -10.04 -8.93
CA PRO A 106 -11.43 -9.40 -9.09
C PRO A 106 -12.24 -9.27 -7.79
N PHE A 107 -11.82 -9.96 -6.73
CA PHE A 107 -12.38 -9.86 -5.38
C PHE A 107 -11.82 -8.69 -4.57
N LEU A 108 -10.83 -7.96 -5.09
CA LEU A 108 -10.28 -6.76 -4.47
C LEU A 108 -10.81 -5.47 -5.11
N PRO A 109 -10.85 -4.36 -4.37
CA PRO A 109 -11.13 -3.04 -4.94
C PRO A 109 -10.17 -2.67 -6.07
N GLU A 110 -10.66 -1.88 -7.02
CA GLU A 110 -9.92 -1.51 -8.24
C GLU A 110 -8.55 -0.92 -7.92
N PHE A 111 -8.48 0.03 -6.98
CA PHE A 111 -7.22 0.65 -6.57
C PHE A 111 -6.25 -0.39 -5.98
N THR A 112 -6.72 -1.24 -5.06
CA THR A 112 -5.89 -2.27 -4.42
C THR A 112 -5.26 -3.21 -5.45
N GLN A 113 -5.98 -3.54 -6.53
CA GLN A 113 -5.44 -4.36 -7.62
C GLN A 113 -4.25 -3.70 -8.32
N THR A 114 -4.21 -2.36 -8.40
CA THR A 114 -3.11 -1.61 -9.06
C THR A 114 -1.78 -1.62 -8.28
N LEU A 115 -1.81 -2.08 -7.03
CA LEU A 115 -0.62 -2.24 -6.18
C LEU A 115 0.20 -3.50 -6.52
N PHE A 116 -0.36 -4.37 -7.37
CA PHE A 116 0.33 -5.50 -7.96
C PHE A 116 0.95 -5.08 -9.30
N THR A 117 2.11 -4.41 -9.23
CA THR A 117 2.73 -3.78 -10.39
C THR A 117 3.51 -4.80 -11.23
N ALA A 118 2.95 -5.20 -12.37
CA ALA A 118 3.63 -6.05 -13.34
C ALA A 118 4.58 -5.23 -14.22
N ARG A 119 5.89 -5.53 -14.14
CA ARG A 119 6.98 -4.94 -14.92
C ARG A 119 7.30 -5.85 -16.09
N LEU A 120 6.63 -5.64 -17.22
CA LEU A 120 6.71 -6.55 -18.38
C LEU A 120 7.63 -6.03 -19.50
N SER A 121 7.90 -4.72 -19.50
CA SER A 121 8.64 -4.05 -20.56
C SER A 121 10.16 -3.99 -20.30
N GLN A 122 10.62 -4.54 -19.17
CA GLN A 122 12.03 -4.51 -18.79
C GLN A 122 12.86 -5.50 -19.62
N PRO A 123 14.01 -5.09 -20.21
CA PRO A 123 14.76 -5.91 -21.16
C PRO A 123 15.32 -7.23 -20.61
N LEU A 124 15.51 -7.33 -19.29
CA LEU A 124 16.25 -8.42 -18.65
C LEU A 124 15.37 -9.39 -17.85
N SER A 125 14.18 -8.96 -17.42
CA SER A 125 13.29 -9.80 -16.62
C SER A 125 11.90 -9.21 -16.47
N SER A 126 10.89 -9.94 -16.94
CA SER A 126 9.49 -9.68 -16.59
C SER A 126 9.21 -10.15 -15.17
N HIS A 127 8.66 -9.28 -14.33
CA HIS A 127 8.40 -9.59 -12.93
C HIS A 127 7.21 -8.84 -12.37
N LEU A 128 6.61 -9.38 -11.31
CA LEU A 128 5.57 -8.75 -10.53
C LEU A 128 6.21 -8.16 -9.28
N TYR A 129 6.12 -6.84 -9.12
CA TYR A 129 6.47 -6.18 -7.88
C TYR A 129 5.25 -6.12 -6.96
N VAL A 130 5.43 -6.56 -5.71
CA VAL A 130 4.43 -6.47 -4.65
C VAL A 130 5.07 -5.90 -3.40
N ASN A 131 4.49 -4.81 -2.91
CA ASN A 131 4.83 -4.22 -1.62
C ASN A 131 3.69 -4.49 -0.63
N PHE A 132 3.90 -5.39 0.31
CA PHE A 132 2.89 -5.77 1.28
C PHE A 132 2.60 -4.69 2.32
N ARG A 133 3.47 -3.70 2.51
CA ARG A 133 3.17 -2.53 3.36
C ARG A 133 2.07 -1.67 2.74
N CYS A 134 2.19 -1.32 1.46
CA CYS A 134 1.14 -0.54 0.80
C CYS A 134 -0.14 -1.35 0.61
N LEU A 135 -0.04 -2.66 0.37
CA LEU A 135 -1.21 -3.54 0.32
C LEU A 135 -1.93 -3.61 1.68
N SER A 136 -1.17 -3.70 2.77
CA SER A 136 -1.71 -3.63 4.14
C SER A 136 -2.48 -2.32 4.36
N TRP A 137 -1.90 -1.18 3.99
CA TRP A 137 -2.56 0.12 4.08
C TRP A 137 -3.84 0.20 3.26
N SER A 138 -3.83 -0.32 2.03
CA SER A 138 -5.03 -0.37 1.20
C SER A 138 -6.11 -1.27 1.80
N LEU A 139 -5.77 -2.47 2.26
CA LEU A 139 -6.72 -3.36 2.94
C LEU A 139 -7.32 -2.72 4.19
N GLN A 140 -6.50 -2.04 5.00
CA GLN A 140 -6.97 -1.28 6.15
C GLN A 140 -7.96 -0.18 5.73
N ALA A 141 -7.62 0.62 4.72
CA ALA A 141 -8.47 1.71 4.27
C ALA A 141 -9.80 1.23 3.66
N GLU A 142 -9.78 0.14 2.91
CA GLU A 142 -10.99 -0.41 2.25
C GLU A 142 -11.92 -1.10 3.25
N LEU A 143 -11.36 -1.89 4.18
CA LEU A 143 -12.16 -2.69 5.11
C LEU A 143 -12.58 -1.91 6.36
N LEU A 144 -11.79 -0.90 6.77
CA LEU A 144 -11.98 -0.20 8.04
C LEU A 144 -12.36 1.29 7.89
N ARG A 145 -12.60 1.82 6.68
CA ARG A 145 -12.86 3.27 6.43
C ARG A 145 -13.81 3.94 7.40
N ASN A 146 -14.85 3.21 7.83
CA ASN A 146 -15.92 3.71 8.69
C ASN A 146 -15.94 3.03 10.08
N ARG A 147 -14.83 2.41 10.48
CA ARG A 147 -14.69 1.69 11.75
C ARG A 147 -13.69 2.39 12.66
N ALA A 148 -13.84 2.18 13.96
CA ALA A 148 -12.87 2.62 14.95
C ALA A 148 -11.81 1.52 15.18
N PRO A 149 -10.52 1.89 15.36
CA PRO A 149 -9.98 3.24 15.26
C PRO A 149 -9.87 3.69 13.80
N ALA A 150 -10.01 5.00 13.58
CA ALA A 150 -9.84 5.59 12.26
C ALA A 150 -8.40 5.37 11.75
N ILE A 151 -8.25 5.36 10.42
CA ILE A 151 -6.94 5.25 9.78
C ILE A 151 -6.09 6.47 10.12
N ALA A 152 -4.95 6.24 10.76
CA ALA A 152 -3.99 7.28 11.12
C ALA A 152 -2.97 7.50 9.99
N PHE A 153 -3.32 8.31 9.00
CA PHE A 153 -2.46 8.59 7.85
C PHE A 153 -1.10 9.21 8.23
N ASP A 154 -1.06 10.02 9.30
CA ASP A 154 0.19 10.59 9.82
C ASP A 154 1.19 9.51 10.20
N HIS A 155 0.70 8.38 10.71
CA HIS A 155 1.56 7.25 11.04
C HIS A 155 2.13 6.54 9.80
N TRP A 156 1.39 6.54 8.67
CA TRP A 156 1.94 6.05 7.40
C TRP A 156 3.05 6.96 6.88
N ILE A 157 2.92 8.28 7.08
CA ILE A 157 3.97 9.26 6.74
C ILE A 157 5.24 8.99 7.54
N GLU A 158 5.14 8.77 8.86
CA GLU A 158 6.30 8.41 9.68
C GLU A 158 7.06 7.20 9.13
N GLN A 159 6.33 6.19 8.65
CA GLN A 159 6.92 4.97 8.06
C GLN A 159 7.55 5.21 6.67
N LEU A 160 7.14 6.25 5.94
CA LEU A 160 7.68 6.61 4.61
C LEU A 160 9.03 7.35 4.69
N LEU A 161 9.31 8.09 5.77
CA LEU A 161 10.41 9.04 5.86
C LEU A 161 11.84 8.43 5.76
N GLY A 162 11.99 7.10 5.67
CA GLY A 162 13.28 6.43 5.52
C GLY A 162 13.63 6.02 4.09
N ASP A 163 12.73 5.27 3.44
CA ASP A 163 12.92 4.72 2.09
C ASP A 163 11.55 4.59 1.40
N PRO A 164 11.02 5.71 0.87
CA PRO A 164 9.70 5.72 0.28
C PRO A 164 9.69 4.97 -1.06
N ASP A 165 8.66 4.15 -1.24
CA ASP A 165 8.40 3.41 -2.47
C ASP A 165 7.20 4.01 -3.23
N LEU A 166 7.19 3.85 -4.56
CA LEU A 166 6.21 4.49 -5.42
C LEU A 166 4.76 4.07 -5.08
N GLU A 167 4.55 2.77 -4.86
CA GLU A 167 3.25 2.19 -4.52
C GLU A 167 2.75 2.65 -3.14
N GLU A 168 3.64 2.90 -2.19
CA GLU A 168 3.31 3.42 -0.86
C GLU A 168 2.88 4.89 -0.92
N LEU A 169 3.63 5.72 -1.65
CA LEU A 169 3.32 7.13 -1.86
C LEU A 169 1.98 7.29 -2.59
N LEU A 170 1.75 6.45 -3.61
CA LEU A 170 0.47 6.37 -4.32
C LEU A 170 -0.67 5.97 -3.40
N THR A 171 -0.45 4.99 -2.51
CA THR A 171 -1.47 4.53 -1.56
C THR A 171 -1.86 5.62 -0.57
N LEU A 172 -0.87 6.34 -0.01
CA LEU A 172 -1.15 7.49 0.85
C LEU A 172 -1.94 8.57 0.09
N ALA A 173 -1.48 8.94 -1.10
CA ALA A 173 -2.16 9.94 -1.92
C ALA A 173 -3.58 9.51 -2.32
N HIS A 174 -3.81 8.21 -2.52
CA HIS A 174 -5.12 7.68 -2.89
C HIS A 174 -6.15 7.87 -1.77
N TYR A 175 -5.83 7.40 -0.56
CA TYR A 175 -6.77 7.35 0.55
C TYR A 175 -6.84 8.63 1.38
N SER A 176 -5.79 9.45 1.38
CA SER A 176 -5.79 10.73 2.10
C SER A 176 -6.37 11.85 1.23
N ASP A 177 -7.32 12.60 1.79
CA ASP A 177 -7.83 13.87 1.21
C ASP A 177 -7.15 15.11 1.82
N CYS A 178 -6.18 14.91 2.71
CA CYS A 178 -5.32 15.98 3.21
C CYS A 178 -4.38 16.45 2.09
N ARG A 179 -4.41 17.75 1.78
CA ARG A 179 -3.62 18.38 0.71
C ARG A 179 -2.12 18.16 0.94
N GLU A 180 -1.67 18.35 2.17
CA GLU A 180 -0.26 18.21 2.57
C GLU A 180 0.24 16.78 2.34
N HIS A 181 -0.60 15.76 2.56
CA HIS A 181 -0.23 14.37 2.32
C HIS A 181 -0.06 14.09 0.82
N VAL A 182 -1.00 14.60 0.00
CA VAL A 182 -0.95 14.42 -1.46
C VAL A 182 0.23 15.18 -2.07
N GLU A 183 0.52 16.40 -1.59
CA GLU A 183 1.68 17.18 -2.01
C GLU A 183 3.00 16.51 -1.63
N LEU A 184 3.14 16.03 -0.40
CA LEU A 184 4.31 15.26 0.03
C LEU A 184 4.51 14.02 -0.84
N SER A 185 3.45 13.24 -1.07
CA SER A 185 3.51 12.07 -1.95
C SER A 185 4.01 12.44 -3.34
N LEU A 186 3.41 13.47 -3.98
CA LEU A 186 3.80 13.89 -5.32
C LEU A 186 5.28 14.29 -5.39
N GLN A 187 5.73 15.13 -4.44
CA GLN A 187 7.13 15.59 -4.39
C GLN A 187 8.12 14.42 -4.27
N GLN A 188 7.81 13.43 -3.44
CA GLN A 188 8.66 12.24 -3.28
C GLN A 188 8.63 11.35 -4.53
N MET A 189 7.46 11.17 -5.18
CA MET A 189 7.36 10.40 -6.41
C MET A 189 8.17 11.04 -7.56
N GLU A 190 8.08 12.36 -7.73
CA GLU A 190 8.87 13.11 -8.72
C GLU A 190 10.38 13.06 -8.42
N MET A 191 10.77 13.01 -7.14
CA MET A 191 12.16 12.81 -6.74
C MET A 191 12.67 11.42 -7.14
N ILE A 192 11.89 10.35 -6.88
CA ILE A 192 12.21 8.97 -7.27
C ILE A 192 12.39 8.87 -8.80
N GLU A 193 11.48 9.49 -9.55
CA GLU A 193 11.55 9.59 -11.01
C GLU A 193 12.83 10.29 -11.48
N LYS A 194 13.09 11.49 -10.96
CA LYS A 194 14.24 12.32 -11.35
C LYS A 194 15.57 11.66 -11.03
N GLU A 195 15.67 11.01 -9.88
CA GLU A 195 16.87 10.28 -9.45
C GLU A 195 17.04 8.93 -10.15
N ARG A 196 16.05 8.51 -10.96
CA ARG A 196 16.02 7.22 -11.67
C ARG A 196 16.25 6.05 -10.72
N ARG A 197 15.69 6.14 -9.51
CA ARG A 197 15.76 5.09 -8.49
C ARG A 197 14.98 3.84 -8.89
N VAL A 198 14.00 4.00 -9.78
CA VAL A 198 13.18 2.94 -10.36
C VAL A 198 13.19 3.08 -11.88
N ALA A 199 13.18 1.95 -12.59
CA ALA A 199 12.98 1.92 -14.03
C ALA A 199 11.49 2.17 -14.33
N MET A 200 11.15 3.43 -14.60
CA MET A 200 9.77 3.84 -14.85
C MET A 200 9.21 3.17 -16.12
N GLU A 201 7.94 2.78 -16.03
CA GLU A 201 7.11 2.35 -17.15
C GLU A 201 5.91 3.30 -17.28
N THR A 202 5.20 3.24 -18.41
CA THR A 202 4.05 4.13 -18.69
C THR A 202 3.03 4.15 -17.56
N GLN A 203 2.76 3.02 -16.91
CA GLN A 203 1.84 2.92 -15.77
C GLN A 203 2.27 3.78 -14.55
N ASP A 204 3.57 4.00 -14.33
CA ASP A 204 4.06 4.83 -13.23
C ASP A 204 3.86 6.31 -13.53
N GLU A 205 4.15 6.72 -14.76
CA GLU A 205 3.94 8.08 -15.23
C GLU A 205 2.45 8.46 -15.15
N GLU A 206 1.57 7.52 -15.50
CA GLU A 206 0.12 7.66 -15.33
C GLU A 206 -0.29 7.79 -13.86
N LYS A 207 0.29 6.97 -12.97
CA LYS A 207 0.06 7.05 -11.51
C LYS A 207 0.51 8.41 -10.95
N ILE A 208 1.69 8.92 -11.33
CA ILE A 208 2.19 10.24 -10.93
C ILE A 208 1.26 11.34 -11.47
N GLY A 209 0.85 11.24 -12.74
CA GLY A 209 -0.09 12.18 -13.37
C GLY A 209 -1.43 12.24 -12.65
N TRP A 210 -1.95 11.09 -12.19
CA TRP A 210 -3.17 11.02 -11.39
C TRP A 210 -3.03 11.74 -10.05
N VAL A 211 -1.90 11.55 -9.33
CA VAL A 211 -1.65 12.25 -8.05
C VAL A 211 -1.60 13.76 -8.27
N ARG A 212 -0.95 14.23 -9.34
CA ARG A 212 -0.92 15.65 -9.71
C ARG A 212 -2.33 16.22 -9.93
N GLN A 213 -3.17 15.52 -10.69
CA GLN A 213 -4.57 15.91 -10.90
C GLN A 213 -5.40 15.88 -9.60
N LYS A 214 -5.10 14.96 -8.67
CA LYS A 214 -5.74 14.97 -7.35
C LYS A 214 -5.37 16.22 -6.56
N LEU A 215 -4.10 16.60 -6.54
CA LEU A 215 -3.62 17.79 -5.85
C LEU A 215 -4.28 19.08 -6.40
N GLU A 216 -4.33 19.22 -7.72
CA GLU A 216 -4.97 20.37 -8.39
C GLU A 216 -6.45 20.50 -8.02
N ARG A 217 -7.18 19.38 -7.90
CA ARG A 217 -8.58 19.38 -7.46
C ARG A 217 -8.74 19.83 -6.00
N LEU A 218 -7.83 19.41 -5.13
CA LEU A 218 -7.83 19.84 -3.72
C LEU A 218 -7.52 21.34 -3.60
N ASP A 219 -6.57 21.85 -4.38
CA ASP A 219 -6.25 23.29 -4.46
C ASP A 219 -7.45 24.11 -4.93
N ALA A 220 -8.13 23.65 -5.98
CA ALA A 220 -9.34 24.30 -6.49
C ALA A 220 -10.46 24.34 -5.44
N ALA A 221 -10.70 23.23 -4.74
CA ALA A 221 -11.71 23.16 -3.68
C ALA A 221 -11.41 24.11 -2.52
N ALA A 222 -10.14 24.19 -2.08
CA ALA A 222 -9.71 25.14 -1.06
C ALA A 222 -9.86 26.61 -1.50
N GLY A 223 -9.63 26.89 -2.79
CA GLY A 223 -9.86 28.20 -3.39
C GLY A 223 -11.33 28.62 -3.37
N VAL A 224 -12.25 27.71 -3.73
CA VAL A 224 -13.71 27.96 -3.71
C VAL A 224 -14.19 28.29 -2.29
N LEU A 225 -13.75 27.51 -1.29
CA LEU A 225 -14.09 27.77 0.12
C LEU A 225 -13.64 29.16 0.60
N LYS A 226 -12.47 29.64 0.15
CA LYS A 226 -12.00 30.99 0.48
C LYS A 226 -12.86 32.09 -0.15
N VAL A 227 -13.37 31.90 -1.38
CA VAL A 227 -14.23 32.88 -2.07
C VAL A 227 -15.63 32.95 -1.46
N GLU A 228 -16.21 31.82 -1.04
CA GLU A 228 -17.50 31.79 -0.35
C GLU A 228 -17.42 32.43 1.05
N SER A 229 -16.33 32.16 1.78
CA SER A 229 -16.07 32.77 3.09
C SER A 229 -15.95 34.31 3.04
N GLN A 230 -15.42 34.86 1.93
CA GLN A 230 -15.27 36.30 1.74
C GLN A 230 -16.56 36.99 1.24
N SER A 231 -17.43 36.28 0.51
CA SER A 231 -18.68 36.84 0.00
C SER A 231 -19.81 36.86 1.05
N GLY A 232 -19.75 36.03 2.09
CA GLY A 232 -20.69 36.03 3.23
C GLY A 232 -20.54 37.20 4.22
N GLY A 233 -19.42 37.95 4.17
CA GLY A 233 -19.13 39.05 5.11
C GLY A 233 -19.71 40.42 4.74
N ARG A 234 -20.44 40.54 3.63
CA ARG A 234 -20.97 41.82 3.12
C ARG A 234 -22.49 41.85 3.16
N LYS A 235 -23.09 41.93 4.36
CA LYS A 235 -24.49 42.41 4.50
C LYS A 235 -24.75 43.10 5.84
N MET A 236 -25.17 44.36 5.70
CA MET A 236 -25.91 45.24 6.61
C MET A 236 -25.16 45.91 7.78
N LYS A 237 -24.68 47.11 7.50
CA LYS A 237 -24.98 48.26 8.38
C LYS A 237 -25.50 49.40 7.49
N ALA A 238 -26.80 49.36 7.24
CA ALA A 238 -27.53 50.50 6.72
C ALA A 238 -27.98 51.35 7.91
N GLU A 239 -27.66 52.62 7.79
CA GLU A 239 -28.15 53.83 8.46
C GLU A 239 -29.39 53.66 9.36
N SER A 240 -29.29 54.26 10.54
CA SER A 240 -30.45 54.75 11.28
C SER A 240 -30.08 56.12 11.81
N ASP A 241 -30.83 57.11 11.32
CA ASP A 241 -30.90 58.49 11.78
C ASP A 241 -31.26 58.60 13.28
#